data_AF-A0A7S0LAM9-F1
#
_entry.id   AF-A0A7S0LAM9-F1
#
_cell.length_a   1.000
_cell.length_b   1.000
_cell.length_c   1.000
_cell.angle_alpha   90.00
_cell.angle_beta   90.00
_cell.angle_gamma   90.00
#
_symmetry.space_group_name_H-M   'P 1'
#
loop_
_entity.id
_entity.type
_entity.pdbx_description
1 polymer ?
#
loop_
_entity_poly.entity_id
_entity_poly.type
_entity_poly.pdbx_seq_one_letter_code
_entity_poly.pdbx_strand_id
1 'polypeptide(L)'
;SGPPAAPRCSTLSAAEAEAREVLLLDQWASSCAPLTVLHRLRKLAVAAAAKGVSEASAECSHLHARAMLFRQLNEQIDTLTGAWGAMERINATPLPLVYVLHLRTMLLLYLMLWHVQGLAQHGWSALPVLVMASFALIGIEAASVECEAPFRGEANHLALGKMCVVVSRNVAQTIASSGCAVWETAEEWVDEEAKRRVVARAASLRRYKKQRMLRQLGVGVARSAKPHQML
;
A
#
# COMPACT_ATOMS: atom_id res chain seq x y z
N SER A 1 -56.15 -5.11 13.91
CA SER A 1 -55.53 -5.45 12.61
C SER A 1 -54.59 -4.33 12.23
N GLY A 2 -53.30 -4.66 12.05
CA GLY A 2 -52.26 -3.77 11.50
C GLY A 2 -51.35 -3.12 12.56
N PRO A 3 -50.10 -3.56 12.73
CA PRO A 3 -49.09 -2.75 13.41
C PRO A 3 -48.70 -1.56 12.51
N PRO A 4 -48.66 -0.31 13.01
CA PRO A 4 -48.24 0.83 12.21
C PRO A 4 -46.70 0.97 12.14
N ALA A 5 -46.26 1.19 10.91
CA ALA A 5 -44.93 1.51 10.37
C ALA A 5 -43.78 1.88 11.35
N ALA A 6 -42.68 1.13 11.22
CA ALA A 6 -41.38 1.41 11.84
C ALA A 6 -40.76 2.73 11.33
N PRO A 7 -40.18 3.57 12.22
CA PRO A 7 -39.38 4.72 11.79
C PRO A 7 -38.05 4.24 11.21
N ARG A 8 -37.80 4.66 9.96
CA ARG A 8 -36.62 4.29 9.17
C ARG A 8 -35.33 4.80 9.81
N CYS A 9 -34.34 3.95 9.65
CA CYS A 9 -32.98 3.98 10.18
C CYS A 9 -32.22 5.30 9.93
N SER A 10 -31.79 5.98 11.00
CA SER A 10 -30.80 7.07 10.97
C SER A 10 -29.40 6.65 11.45
N THR A 11 -29.25 5.39 11.89
CA THR A 11 -27.96 4.81 12.33
C THR A 11 -27.26 4.03 11.22
N LEU A 12 -28.00 3.53 10.22
CA LEU A 12 -27.41 3.02 8.98
C LEU A 12 -26.74 4.14 8.19
N SER A 13 -27.30 5.36 8.18
CA SER A 13 -26.70 6.49 7.46
C SER A 13 -25.39 7.01 8.06
N ALA A 14 -25.18 6.83 9.37
CA ALA A 14 -23.92 7.19 10.03
C ALA A 14 -22.82 6.14 9.80
N ALA A 15 -23.19 4.84 9.83
CA ALA A 15 -22.29 3.75 9.48
C ALA A 15 -21.98 3.71 7.97
N GLU A 16 -22.94 4.06 7.10
CA GLU A 16 -22.72 4.28 5.66
C GLU A 16 -21.90 5.55 5.39
N ALA A 17 -21.98 6.57 6.24
CA ALA A 17 -21.11 7.75 6.17
C ALA A 17 -19.66 7.42 6.58
N GLU A 18 -19.45 6.63 7.65
CA GLU A 18 -18.12 6.12 8.02
C GLU A 18 -17.56 5.13 6.99
N ALA A 19 -18.39 4.26 6.43
CA ALA A 19 -17.98 3.36 5.33
C ALA A 19 -17.67 4.15 4.05
N ARG A 20 -18.40 5.23 3.76
CA ARG A 20 -18.05 6.20 2.71
C ARG A 20 -16.76 6.93 3.02
N GLU A 21 -16.49 7.29 4.27
CA GLU A 21 -15.23 7.96 4.67
C GLU A 21 -14.02 7.03 4.52
N VAL A 22 -14.19 5.73 4.81
CA VAL A 22 -13.18 4.69 4.57
C VAL A 22 -13.00 4.42 3.06
N LEU A 23 -14.08 4.40 2.27
CA LEU A 23 -14.01 4.34 0.81
C LEU A 23 -13.41 5.61 0.20
N LEU A 24 -13.62 6.77 0.82
CA LEU A 24 -13.04 8.06 0.45
C LEU A 24 -11.56 8.14 0.84
N LEU A 25 -11.15 7.49 1.93
CA LEU A 25 -9.75 7.31 2.33
C LEU A 25 -9.01 6.34 1.40
N ASP A 26 -9.68 5.29 0.93
CA ASP A 26 -9.19 4.41 -0.14
C ASP A 26 -9.13 5.17 -1.48
N GLN A 27 -10.12 6.03 -1.76
CA GLN A 27 -10.09 6.99 -2.86
C GLN A 27 -8.99 8.05 -2.68
N TRP A 28 -8.62 8.45 -1.45
CA TRP A 28 -7.54 9.40 -1.17
C TRP A 28 -6.16 8.73 -1.29
N ALA A 29 -6.04 7.46 -0.89
CA ALA A 29 -4.90 6.62 -1.18
C ALA A 29 -4.72 6.43 -2.70
N SER A 30 -5.83 6.36 -3.46
CA SER A 30 -5.83 6.42 -4.93
C SER A 30 -5.61 7.84 -5.50
N SER A 31 -5.84 8.90 -4.70
CA SER A 31 -5.65 10.31 -5.10
C SER A 31 -4.19 10.76 -5.01
N CYS A 32 -3.35 10.01 -4.29
CA CYS A 32 -1.89 10.05 -4.40
C CYS A 32 -1.40 9.04 -5.44
N ALA A 33 -2.09 8.91 -6.58
CA ALA A 33 -1.58 8.07 -7.65
C ALA A 33 -0.17 8.57 -8.04
N PRO A 34 0.84 7.69 -8.08
CA PRO A 34 2.19 8.04 -8.51
C PRO A 34 2.22 8.74 -9.89
N LEU A 35 1.25 8.44 -10.76
CA LEU A 35 1.02 9.18 -12.01
C LEU A 35 0.64 10.65 -11.81
N THR A 36 -0.11 10.98 -10.75
CA THR A 36 -0.46 12.37 -10.41
C THR A 36 0.76 13.16 -9.95
N VAL A 37 1.65 12.53 -9.17
CA VAL A 37 2.93 13.14 -8.75
C VAL A 37 3.80 13.41 -9.97
N LEU A 38 3.93 12.42 -10.86
CA LEU A 38 4.67 12.53 -12.10
C LEU A 38 4.10 13.62 -13.04
N HIS A 39 2.78 13.72 -13.15
CA HIS A 39 2.11 14.78 -13.90
C HIS A 39 2.39 16.16 -13.32
N ARG A 40 2.39 16.29 -11.99
CA ARG A 40 2.78 17.54 -11.31
C ARG A 40 4.25 17.88 -11.57
N LEU A 41 5.16 16.91 -11.53
CA LEU A 41 6.58 17.12 -11.89
C LEU A 41 6.72 17.64 -13.31
N ARG A 42 6.01 17.05 -14.28
CA ARG A 42 6.03 17.51 -15.66
C ARG A 42 5.47 18.93 -15.81
N LYS A 43 4.37 19.26 -15.12
CA LYS A 43 3.83 20.63 -15.08
C LYS A 43 4.82 21.64 -14.51
N LEU A 44 5.54 21.29 -13.43
CA LEU A 44 6.56 22.14 -12.83
C LEU A 44 7.76 22.34 -13.76
N ALA A 45 8.19 21.29 -14.47
CA ALA A 45 9.25 21.38 -15.48
C ALA A 45 8.89 22.35 -16.61
N VAL A 46 7.66 22.28 -17.13
CA VAL A 46 7.16 23.19 -18.17
C VAL A 46 7.04 24.62 -17.64
N ALA A 47 6.54 24.80 -16.41
CA ALA A 47 6.44 26.12 -15.80
C ALA A 47 7.82 26.77 -15.55
N ALA A 48 8.83 25.98 -15.15
CA ALA A 48 10.20 26.43 -14.98
C ALA A 48 10.85 26.82 -16.32
N ALA A 49 10.59 26.04 -17.38
CA ALA A 49 11.03 26.37 -18.73
C ALA A 49 10.41 27.68 -19.24
N ALA A 50 9.11 27.91 -18.97
CA ALA A 50 8.34 29.07 -19.41
C ALA A 50 8.67 30.36 -18.63
N LYS A 51 8.88 30.30 -17.30
CA LYS A 51 9.16 31.50 -16.48
C LYS A 51 10.42 32.26 -16.91
N GLY A 52 11.45 31.56 -17.38
CA GLY A 52 12.66 32.21 -17.90
C GLY A 52 12.60 32.64 -19.36
N VAL A 53 11.41 32.63 -20.00
CA VAL A 53 11.17 33.24 -21.33
C VAL A 53 10.68 34.69 -21.19
N SER A 54 10.20 35.08 -20.01
CA SER A 54 9.62 36.41 -19.76
C SER A 54 10.63 37.52 -19.46
N GLU A 55 11.90 37.18 -19.19
CA GLU A 55 12.99 38.16 -19.10
C GLU A 55 13.62 38.35 -20.48
N ALA A 56 13.51 39.57 -21.00
CA ALA A 56 13.76 39.94 -22.39
C ALA A 56 15.23 39.80 -22.82
N SER A 57 15.42 39.60 -24.14
CA SER A 57 16.67 39.79 -24.90
C SER A 57 17.74 38.70 -24.84
N ALA A 58 17.41 37.56 -25.46
CA ALA A 58 18.20 36.86 -26.48
C ALA A 58 19.74 37.00 -26.47
N GLU A 59 20.39 35.94 -25.99
CA GLU A 59 21.53 35.37 -26.69
C GLU A 59 21.14 33.95 -27.14
N CYS A 60 21.23 33.65 -28.44
CA CYS A 60 20.75 32.39 -29.04
C CYS A 60 21.37 31.12 -28.39
N SER A 61 22.55 31.28 -27.79
CA SER A 61 23.26 30.28 -26.99
C SER A 61 22.47 29.81 -25.76
N HIS A 62 21.82 30.71 -25.04
CA HIS A 62 21.09 30.40 -23.81
C HIS A 62 19.75 29.69 -24.06
N LEU A 63 19.10 29.95 -25.19
CA LEU A 63 17.85 29.26 -25.57
C LEU A 63 18.10 27.78 -25.86
N HIS A 64 19.21 27.47 -26.55
CA HIS A 64 19.60 26.11 -26.87
C HIS A 64 19.95 25.31 -25.60
N ALA A 65 20.73 25.91 -24.68
CA ALA A 65 21.05 25.29 -23.40
C ALA A 65 19.80 24.98 -22.56
N ARG A 66 18.81 25.88 -22.53
CA ARG A 66 17.53 25.66 -21.83
C ARG A 66 16.69 24.56 -22.45
N ALA A 67 16.63 24.50 -23.79
CA ALA A 67 15.94 23.43 -24.49
C ALA A 67 16.59 22.06 -24.21
N MET A 68 17.93 22.00 -24.14
CA MET A 68 18.64 20.78 -23.74
C MET A 68 18.31 20.37 -22.30
N LEU A 69 18.32 21.31 -21.34
CA LEU A 69 18.00 21.02 -19.93
C LEU A 69 16.54 20.54 -19.77
N PHE A 70 15.59 21.18 -20.45
CA PHE A 70 14.20 20.73 -20.44
C PHE A 70 14.05 19.33 -21.02
N ARG A 71 14.75 19.04 -22.12
CA ARG A 71 14.77 17.70 -22.72
C ARG A 71 15.35 16.68 -21.74
N GLN A 72 16.49 16.96 -21.13
CA GLN A 72 17.11 16.07 -20.13
C GLN A 72 16.16 15.81 -18.96
N LEU A 73 15.51 16.84 -18.43
CA LEU A 73 14.54 16.70 -17.35
C LEU A 73 13.34 15.85 -17.76
N ASN A 74 12.78 16.07 -18.96
CA ASN A 74 11.66 15.28 -19.43
C ASN A 74 12.06 13.81 -19.68
N GLU A 75 13.26 13.55 -20.19
CA GLU A 75 13.82 12.20 -20.32
C GLU A 75 13.93 11.50 -18.94
N GLN A 76 14.35 12.20 -17.88
CA GLN A 76 14.37 11.64 -16.51
C GLN A 76 12.96 11.40 -15.93
N ILE A 77 11.98 12.23 -16.29
CA ILE A 77 10.59 12.00 -15.90
C ILE A 77 10.04 10.77 -16.65
N ASP A 78 10.35 10.62 -17.93
CA ASP A 78 9.91 9.48 -18.74
C ASP A 78 10.55 8.17 -18.25
N THR A 79 11.81 8.19 -17.80
CA THR A 79 12.44 7.00 -17.17
C THR A 79 11.72 6.60 -15.88
N LEU A 80 11.39 7.56 -15.01
CA LEU A 80 10.60 7.30 -13.80
C LEU A 80 9.21 6.75 -14.12
N THR A 81 8.57 7.29 -15.16
CA THR A 81 7.27 6.82 -15.67
C THR A 81 7.35 5.37 -16.13
N GLY A 82 8.40 5.04 -16.90
CA GLY A 82 8.64 3.69 -17.41
C GLY A 82 8.91 2.70 -16.30
N ALA A 83 9.73 3.07 -15.32
CA ALA A 83 10.02 2.25 -14.15
C ALA A 83 8.76 1.96 -13.33
N TRP A 84 7.95 2.99 -13.07
CA TRP A 84 6.68 2.81 -12.36
C TRP A 84 5.70 1.91 -13.13
N GLY A 85 5.56 2.13 -14.45
CA GLY A 85 4.71 1.28 -15.29
C GLY A 85 5.20 -0.17 -15.36
N ALA A 86 6.51 -0.41 -15.24
CA ALA A 86 7.05 -1.77 -15.13
C ALA A 86 6.65 -2.44 -13.81
N MET A 87 6.74 -1.72 -12.68
CA MET A 87 6.31 -2.23 -11.38
C MET A 87 4.80 -2.51 -11.35
N GLU A 88 4.00 -1.63 -11.95
CA GLU A 88 2.55 -1.83 -12.06
C GLU A 88 2.22 -3.08 -12.88
N ARG A 89 2.92 -3.31 -14.00
CA ARG A 89 2.73 -4.55 -14.78
C ARG A 89 3.09 -5.81 -13.99
N ILE A 90 4.20 -5.80 -13.26
CA ILE A 90 4.61 -6.94 -12.42
C ILE A 90 3.57 -7.20 -11.32
N ASN A 91 3.04 -6.14 -10.71
CA ASN A 91 2.01 -6.25 -9.69
C ASN A 91 0.65 -6.66 -10.25
N ALA A 92 0.33 -6.23 -11.48
CA ALA A 92 -0.93 -6.48 -12.16
C ALA A 92 -0.96 -7.81 -12.95
N THR A 93 0.09 -8.62 -12.89
CA THR A 93 0.11 -9.98 -13.45
C THR A 93 -0.06 -11.04 -12.36
N PRO A 94 -1.24 -11.17 -11.72
CA PRO A 94 -1.50 -12.31 -10.85
C PRO A 94 -1.56 -13.58 -11.70
N LEU A 95 -0.99 -14.68 -11.19
CA LEU A 95 -1.15 -15.97 -11.85
C LEU A 95 -2.64 -16.36 -11.90
N PRO A 96 -3.10 -17.03 -12.96
CA PRO A 96 -4.46 -17.53 -13.03
C PRO A 96 -4.75 -18.46 -11.85
N LEU A 97 -5.86 -18.24 -11.14
CA LEU A 97 -6.25 -19.04 -9.97
C LEU A 97 -6.31 -20.53 -10.27
N VAL A 98 -6.80 -20.89 -11.47
CA VAL A 98 -6.89 -22.29 -11.91
C VAL A 98 -5.52 -22.95 -11.95
N TYR A 99 -4.48 -22.23 -12.38
CA TYR A 99 -3.12 -22.76 -12.44
C TYR A 99 -2.58 -23.08 -11.05
N VAL A 100 -2.70 -22.14 -10.11
CA VAL A 100 -2.24 -22.31 -8.71
C VAL A 100 -2.96 -23.48 -8.03
N LEU A 101 -4.28 -23.57 -8.21
CA LEU A 101 -5.06 -24.67 -7.66
C LEU A 101 -4.64 -26.02 -8.25
N HIS A 102 -4.43 -26.08 -9.57
CA HIS A 102 -4.03 -27.32 -10.24
C HIS A 102 -2.62 -27.78 -9.83
N LEU A 103 -1.69 -26.84 -9.67
CA LEU A 103 -0.34 -27.13 -9.20
C LEU A 103 -0.35 -27.71 -7.77
N ARG A 104 -1.15 -27.10 -6.88
CA ARG A 104 -1.31 -27.59 -5.50
C ARG A 104 -1.95 -28.98 -5.44
N THR A 105 -3.01 -29.23 -6.21
CA THR A 105 -3.67 -30.54 -6.22
C THR A 105 -2.80 -31.63 -6.83
N MET A 106 -2.05 -31.34 -7.90
CA MET A 106 -1.11 -32.30 -8.50
C MET A 106 0.07 -32.61 -7.59
N LEU A 107 0.60 -31.63 -6.86
CA LEU A 107 1.65 -31.85 -5.87
C LEU A 107 1.16 -32.77 -4.73
N LEU A 108 -0.03 -32.51 -4.19
CA LEU A 108 -0.62 -33.33 -3.14
C LEU A 108 -0.90 -34.76 -3.63
N LEU A 109 -1.38 -34.91 -4.87
CA LEU A 109 -1.63 -36.21 -5.48
C LEU A 109 -0.32 -36.97 -5.69
N TYR A 110 0.72 -36.32 -6.21
CA TYR A 110 2.06 -36.89 -6.35
C TYR A 110 2.61 -37.39 -5.02
N LEU A 111 2.51 -36.56 -3.97
CA LEU A 111 2.92 -36.95 -2.63
C LEU A 111 2.12 -38.17 -2.15
N MET A 112 0.80 -38.17 -2.27
CA MET A 112 -0.02 -39.32 -1.85
C MET A 112 0.38 -40.62 -2.54
N LEU A 113 0.57 -40.59 -3.87
CA LEU A 113 1.03 -41.77 -4.62
C LEU A 113 2.43 -42.22 -4.17
N TRP A 114 3.34 -41.27 -3.97
CA TRP A 114 4.69 -41.53 -3.49
C TRP A 114 4.70 -42.21 -2.12
N HIS A 115 3.85 -41.77 -1.18
CA HIS A 115 3.72 -42.41 0.14
C HIS A 115 3.18 -43.83 0.05
N VAL A 116 2.12 -44.06 -0.73
CA VAL A 116 1.52 -45.40 -0.90
C VAL A 116 2.55 -46.36 -1.50
N GLN A 117 3.28 -45.93 -2.53
CA GLN A 117 4.32 -46.73 -3.15
C GLN A 117 5.50 -46.99 -2.20
N GLY A 118 5.98 -45.96 -1.51
CA GLY A 118 7.10 -46.07 -0.57
C GLY A 118 6.79 -47.02 0.58
N LEU A 119 5.59 -46.94 1.15
CA LEU A 119 5.14 -47.81 2.23
C LEU A 119 4.95 -49.26 1.76
N ALA A 120 4.46 -49.47 0.52
CA ALA A 120 4.30 -50.81 -0.04
C ALA A 120 5.64 -51.52 -0.27
N GLN A 121 6.68 -50.78 -0.67
CA GLN A 121 8.00 -51.36 -1.01
C GLN A 121 8.91 -51.53 0.22
N HIS A 122 8.90 -50.58 1.14
CA HIS A 122 9.87 -50.50 2.23
C HIS A 122 9.23 -50.61 3.62
N GLY A 123 7.91 -50.77 3.70
CA GLY A 123 7.19 -50.82 4.97
C GLY A 123 7.41 -49.58 5.85
N TRP A 124 7.34 -49.78 7.15
CA TRP A 124 7.39 -48.69 8.14
C TRP A 124 8.75 -47.96 8.20
N SER A 125 9.84 -48.55 7.70
CA SER A 125 11.16 -47.89 7.71
C SER A 125 11.27 -46.72 6.71
N ALA A 126 10.41 -46.64 5.70
CA ALA A 126 10.40 -45.51 4.77
C ALA A 126 9.68 -44.27 5.29
N LEU A 127 8.84 -44.40 6.33
CA LEU A 127 8.05 -43.31 6.90
C LEU A 127 8.87 -42.02 7.20
N PRO A 128 10.03 -42.07 7.90
CA PRO A 128 10.80 -40.86 8.19
C PRO A 128 11.31 -40.15 6.93
N VAL A 129 11.73 -40.91 5.91
CA VAL A 129 12.22 -40.34 4.65
C VAL A 129 11.07 -39.72 3.86
N LEU A 130 9.91 -40.38 3.82
CA LEU A 130 8.71 -39.89 3.13
C LEU A 130 8.20 -38.58 3.75
N VAL A 131 8.12 -38.52 5.08
CA VAL A 131 7.68 -37.31 5.80
C VAL A 131 8.65 -36.15 5.56
N MET A 132 9.96 -36.41 5.61
CA MET A 132 10.98 -35.39 5.35
C MET A 132 10.91 -34.84 3.92
N ALA A 133 10.78 -35.73 2.92
CA ALA A 133 10.64 -35.33 1.53
C ALA A 133 9.36 -34.52 1.27
N SER A 134 8.27 -34.90 1.92
CA SER A 134 6.97 -34.21 1.80
C SER A 134 7.00 -32.83 2.43
N PHE A 135 7.64 -32.71 3.60
CA PHE A 135 7.89 -31.42 4.22
C PHE A 135 8.71 -30.50 3.31
N ALA A 136 9.74 -31.03 2.64
CA ALA A 136 10.54 -30.24 1.70
C ALA A 136 9.72 -29.77 0.49
N LEU A 137 8.95 -30.66 -0.15
CA LEU A 137 8.16 -30.34 -1.33
C LEU A 137 7.00 -29.37 -1.05
N ILE A 138 6.28 -29.56 0.05
CA ILE A 138 5.24 -28.62 0.50
C ILE A 138 5.86 -27.29 0.92
N GLY A 139 7.03 -27.32 1.57
CA GLY A 139 7.77 -26.11 1.94
C GLY A 139 8.17 -25.27 0.73
N ILE A 140 8.58 -25.91 -0.38
CA ILE A 140 8.90 -25.22 -1.64
C ILE A 140 7.63 -24.64 -2.29
N GLU A 141 6.50 -25.34 -2.27
CA GLU A 141 5.21 -24.80 -2.75
C GLU A 141 4.80 -23.54 -1.98
N ALA A 142 4.84 -23.59 -0.64
CA ALA A 142 4.53 -22.44 0.20
C ALA A 142 5.47 -21.25 -0.04
N ALA A 143 6.78 -21.52 -0.20
CA ALA A 143 7.75 -20.47 -0.53
C ALA A 143 7.50 -19.86 -1.93
N SER A 144 6.99 -20.65 -2.88
CA SER A 144 6.69 -20.18 -4.23
C SER A 144 5.54 -19.17 -4.22
N VAL A 145 4.49 -19.42 -3.42
CA VAL A 145 3.34 -18.51 -3.26
C VAL A 145 3.77 -17.13 -2.76
N GLU A 146 4.70 -17.05 -1.81
CA GLU A 146 5.19 -15.75 -1.34
C GLU A 146 6.08 -15.04 -2.38
N CYS A 147 6.86 -15.79 -3.13
CA CYS A 147 7.68 -15.26 -4.22
C CYS A 147 6.85 -14.68 -5.38
N GLU A 148 5.61 -15.14 -5.59
CA GLU A 148 4.71 -14.63 -6.63
C GLU A 148 4.27 -13.18 -6.39
N ALA A 149 4.28 -12.70 -5.14
CA ALA A 149 3.77 -11.38 -4.79
C ALA A 149 4.82 -10.51 -4.04
N PRO A 150 5.92 -10.11 -4.70
CA PRO A 150 7.11 -9.53 -4.07
C PRO A 150 6.89 -8.17 -3.38
N PHE A 151 5.81 -7.46 -3.72
CA PHE A 151 5.49 -6.13 -3.20
C PHE A 151 4.46 -6.14 -2.05
N ARG A 152 4.05 -7.33 -1.57
CA ARG A 152 3.18 -7.42 -0.39
C ARG A 152 3.90 -6.94 0.87
N GLY A 153 3.13 -6.57 1.88
CA GLY A 153 3.63 -5.98 3.12
C GLY A 153 4.12 -6.98 4.17
N GLU A 154 4.54 -8.18 3.78
CA GLU A 154 4.96 -9.22 4.73
C GLU A 154 6.47 -9.20 5.00
N ALA A 155 6.93 -9.91 6.03
CA ALA A 155 8.28 -9.78 6.56
C ALA A 155 9.40 -10.15 5.56
N ASN A 156 9.13 -11.08 4.64
CA ASN A 156 10.09 -11.58 3.66
C ASN A 156 10.03 -10.84 2.31
N HIS A 157 9.20 -9.80 2.20
CA HIS A 157 9.01 -9.05 0.95
C HIS A 157 9.89 -7.81 0.88
N LEU A 158 9.83 -7.13 -0.26
CA LEU A 158 10.61 -5.92 -0.48
C LEU A 158 10.12 -4.80 0.45
N ALA A 159 11.03 -4.25 1.26
CA ALA A 159 10.73 -3.18 2.20
C ALA A 159 10.59 -1.79 1.51
N LEU A 160 9.57 -1.66 0.64
CA LEU A 160 9.27 -0.44 -0.14
C LEU A 160 9.25 0.82 0.73
N GLY A 161 8.64 0.77 1.92
CA GLY A 161 8.62 1.91 2.84
C GLY A 161 10.00 2.38 3.27
N LYS A 162 10.94 1.45 3.54
CA LYS A 162 12.33 1.79 3.89
C LYS A 162 13.05 2.40 2.69
N MET A 163 12.83 1.84 1.49
CA MET A 163 13.41 2.37 0.25
C MET A 163 12.92 3.79 -0.02
N CYS A 164 11.62 4.07 0.16
CA CYS A 164 11.07 5.42 0.02
C CYS A 164 11.72 6.42 1.00
N VAL A 165 11.93 6.03 2.25
CA VAL A 165 12.62 6.88 3.24
C VAL A 165 14.05 7.20 2.79
N VAL A 166 14.80 6.21 2.31
CA VAL A 166 16.16 6.41 1.78
C VAL A 166 16.15 7.38 0.59
N VAL A 167 15.24 7.18 -0.37
CA VAL A 167 15.11 8.09 -1.53
C VAL A 167 14.76 9.51 -1.08
N SER A 168 13.81 9.68 -0.16
CA SER A 168 13.44 11.00 0.35
C SER A 168 14.61 11.72 1.01
N ARG A 169 15.42 10.99 1.78
CA ARG A 169 16.63 11.53 2.43
C ARG A 169 17.70 11.92 1.41
N ASN A 170 17.91 11.11 0.38
CA ASN A 170 18.87 11.41 -0.69
C ASN A 170 18.46 12.66 -1.47
N VAL A 171 17.16 12.82 -1.75
CA VAL A 171 16.62 14.01 -2.41
C VAL A 171 16.80 15.25 -1.52
N ALA A 172 16.44 15.16 -0.23
CA ALA A 172 16.62 16.25 0.73
C ALA A 172 18.09 16.67 0.83
N GLN A 173 19.02 15.71 0.94
CA GLN A 173 20.45 15.97 0.98
C GLN A 173 20.96 16.64 -0.31
N THR A 174 20.50 16.19 -1.48
CA THR A 174 20.88 16.79 -2.77
C THR A 174 20.43 18.25 -2.85
N ILE A 175 19.19 18.54 -2.44
CA ILE A 175 18.64 19.90 -2.42
C ILE A 175 19.43 20.77 -1.42
N ALA A 176 19.72 20.24 -0.23
CA ALA A 176 20.51 20.95 0.77
C ALA A 176 21.93 21.28 0.27
N SER A 177 22.60 20.34 -0.41
CA SER A 177 23.91 20.60 -1.01
C SER A 177 23.88 21.57 -2.19
N SER A 178 22.71 21.76 -2.82
CA SER A 178 22.54 22.65 -3.97
C SER A 178 22.37 24.12 -3.58
N GLY A 179 22.41 24.46 -2.29
CA GLY A 179 22.26 25.84 -1.80
C GLY A 179 20.85 26.44 -1.96
N CYS A 180 19.85 25.61 -2.27
CA CYS A 180 18.47 26.06 -2.47
C CYS A 180 17.72 26.09 -1.12
N ALA A 181 17.54 27.29 -0.55
CA ALA A 181 16.91 27.55 0.75
C ALA A 181 15.36 27.34 0.77
N VAL A 182 14.81 26.51 -0.11
CA VAL A 182 13.35 26.37 -0.31
C VAL A 182 12.72 25.29 0.59
N TRP A 183 13.51 24.44 1.24
CA TRP A 183 12.99 23.25 1.96
C TRP A 183 12.78 23.41 3.46
N GLU A 184 13.26 24.48 4.11
CA GLU A 184 13.10 24.70 5.56
C GLU A 184 11.62 24.68 5.99
N THR A 185 10.71 25.19 5.15
CA THR A 185 9.27 25.18 5.43
C THR A 185 8.57 23.84 5.13
N ALA A 186 9.15 22.99 4.28
CA ALA A 186 8.49 21.76 3.81
C ALA A 186 8.72 20.58 4.76
N GLU A 187 9.90 20.45 5.37
CA GLU A 187 10.14 19.44 6.40
C GLU A 187 9.31 19.71 7.65
N GLU A 188 9.17 20.97 8.08
CA GLU A 188 8.35 21.32 9.25
C GLU A 188 6.87 20.97 9.03
N TRP A 189 6.33 21.21 7.83
CA TRP A 189 4.95 20.86 7.46
C TRP A 189 4.72 19.34 7.35
N VAL A 190 5.60 18.62 6.65
CA VAL A 190 5.47 17.17 6.45
C VAL A 190 5.65 16.41 7.77
N ASP A 191 6.57 16.87 8.63
CA ASP A 191 6.88 16.22 9.90
C ASP A 191 5.81 16.52 10.97
N GLU A 192 5.24 17.74 11.03
CA GLU A 192 4.07 18.03 11.88
C GLU A 192 2.83 17.24 11.47
N GLU A 193 2.56 17.16 10.16
CA GLU A 193 1.39 16.43 9.68
C GLU A 193 1.55 14.91 9.85
N ALA A 194 2.76 14.37 9.63
CA ALA A 194 3.10 12.99 9.93
C ALA A 194 3.01 12.66 11.43
N LYS A 195 3.55 13.53 12.30
CA LYS A 195 3.44 13.39 13.77
C LYS A 195 1.97 13.40 14.21
N ARG A 196 1.16 14.34 13.72
CA ARG A 196 -0.29 14.39 14.00
C ARG A 196 -1.01 13.11 13.56
N ARG A 197 -0.65 12.55 12.40
CA ARG A 197 -1.22 11.30 11.87
C ARG A 197 -0.86 10.07 12.71
N VAL A 198 0.38 9.97 13.19
CA VAL A 198 0.82 8.87 14.07
C VAL A 198 0.14 8.95 15.45
N VAL A 199 0.07 10.15 16.03
CA VAL A 199 -0.60 10.37 17.32
C VAL A 199 -2.11 10.08 17.23
N ALA A 200 -2.77 10.51 16.15
CA ALA A 200 -4.18 10.20 15.90
C ALA A 200 -4.43 8.69 15.74
N ARG A 201 -3.54 7.99 15.02
CA ARG A 201 -3.60 6.52 14.81
C ARG A 201 -3.34 5.73 16.09
N ALA A 202 -2.44 6.21 16.96
CA ALA A 202 -2.21 5.62 18.27
C ALA A 202 -3.41 5.83 19.21
N ALA A 203 -4.07 6.99 19.17
CA ALA A 203 -5.25 7.28 19.97
C ALA A 203 -6.45 6.43 19.55
N SER A 204 -6.68 6.23 18.25
CA SER A 204 -7.78 5.39 17.74
C SER A 204 -7.56 3.91 18.05
N LEU A 205 -6.33 3.40 17.95
CA LEU A 205 -5.99 2.03 18.35
C LEU A 205 -6.17 1.78 19.85
N ARG A 206 -5.86 2.76 20.71
CA ARG A 206 -6.14 2.67 22.16
C ARG A 206 -7.64 2.61 22.44
N ARG A 207 -8.46 3.41 21.73
CA ARG A 207 -9.93 3.39 21.88
C ARG A 207 -10.53 2.08 21.38
N TYR A 208 -10.07 1.56 20.25
CA TYR A 208 -10.50 0.27 19.71
C TYR A 208 -10.11 -0.89 20.63
N LYS A 209 -8.85 -0.93 21.10
CA LYS A 209 -8.41 -1.94 22.09
C LYS A 209 -9.20 -1.84 23.38
N LYS A 210 -9.45 -0.62 23.90
CA LYS A 210 -10.26 -0.41 25.10
C LYS A 210 -11.71 -0.88 24.90
N GLN A 211 -12.35 -0.57 23.78
CA GLN A 211 -13.71 -1.02 23.47
C GLN A 211 -13.79 -2.54 23.25
N ARG A 212 -12.78 -3.15 22.62
CA ARG A 212 -12.69 -4.61 22.47
C ARG A 212 -12.46 -5.32 23.81
N MET A 213 -11.62 -4.75 24.67
CA MET A 213 -11.35 -5.27 26.02
C MET A 213 -12.58 -5.12 26.92
N LEU A 214 -13.30 -4.00 26.85
CA LEU A 214 -14.56 -3.78 27.59
C LEU A 214 -15.67 -4.72 27.13
N ARG A 215 -15.74 -5.06 25.83
CA ARG A 215 -16.66 -6.08 25.31
C ARG A 215 -16.29 -7.50 25.76
N GLN A 216 -15.00 -7.82 25.88
CA GLN A 216 -14.54 -9.13 26.39
C GLN A 216 -14.72 -9.28 27.90
N LEU A 217 -14.65 -8.19 28.66
CA LEU A 217 -14.87 -8.17 30.12
C LEU A 217 -16.35 -8.11 30.51
N GLY A 218 -17.28 -8.13 29.54
CA GLY A 218 -18.73 -8.07 29.81
C GLY A 218 -19.21 -6.77 30.46
N VAL A 219 -18.37 -5.73 30.52
CA VAL A 219 -18.70 -4.44 31.15
C VAL A 219 -19.51 -3.61 30.16
N GLY A 220 -20.82 -3.89 30.12
CA GLY A 220 -21.79 -3.04 29.44
C GLY A 220 -21.82 -1.67 30.09
N VAL A 221 -21.38 -0.63 29.36
CA VAL A 221 -21.55 0.77 29.79
C VAL A 221 -23.04 1.07 29.82
N ALA A 222 -23.60 1.12 31.03
CA ALA A 222 -24.98 1.46 31.30
C ALA A 222 -25.33 2.83 30.71
N ARG A 223 -26.36 2.89 29.86
CA ARG A 223 -26.92 4.16 29.38
C ARG A 223 -27.78 4.74 30.50
N SER A 224 -27.37 5.90 31.03
CA SER A 224 -28.12 6.68 32.00
C SER A 224 -29.47 7.11 31.42
N ALA A 225 -30.54 6.75 32.11
CA ALA A 225 -31.92 7.11 31.82
C ALA A 225 -32.13 8.64 31.89
N LYS A 226 -33.03 9.17 31.06
CA LYS A 226 -33.72 10.45 31.30
C LYS A 226 -35.19 10.17 31.57
N PRO A 227 -35.80 10.77 32.62
CA PRO A 227 -37.23 10.62 32.87
C PRO A 227 -38.05 11.58 32.00
N HIS A 228 -39.23 11.10 31.64
CA HIS A 228 -40.36 11.83 31.06
C HIS A 228 -40.84 12.97 31.96
N GLN A 229 -41.35 14.05 31.35
CA GLN A 229 -42.58 14.78 31.69
C GLN A 229 -42.82 15.79 30.55
N MET A 230 -43.81 15.61 29.66
CA MET A 230 -45.22 15.97 29.84
C MET A 230 -45.42 17.39 30.36
N LEU A 231 -45.56 18.35 29.45
CA LEU A 231 -46.78 19.13 29.20
C LEU A 231 -46.65 19.86 27.86
#